data_AF-A0A3L7VRF1-F1
#
_entry.id   AF-A0A3L7VRF1-F1
#
_cell.length_a   1.000
_cell.length_b   1.000
_cell.length_c   1.000
_cell.angle_alpha   90.00
_cell.angle_beta   90.00
_cell.angle_gamma   90.00
#
_symmetry.space_group_name_H-M   'P 1'
#
loop_
_entity.id
_entity.type
_entity.pdbx_description
1 polymer ?
#
loop_
_entity_poly.entity_id
_entity_poly.type
_entity_poly.pdbx_seq_one_letter_code
_entity_poly.pdbx_strand_id
1 'polypeptide(L)'
;MRGIVFSRQCCCPACLHVVSHGMSANLNRRLTIFVLAAAMIVCQCGSAAEILWSTNIEDALQRAAASGQPVLLEFTADWCKFCQKMEKNTFTNTHVSERISRDFVAVRVDADQNKDLVKDLGIKGLPAILIVSPDLKVIERISGFQTPEALIPKLDAVTAAYPTQATPATSVTSGNLPQRRSNRESQQEAVESESFFQTISREQELQDAEPAKSEFGVSQPAESGPAFDGFCVVSAMNERQLVTGTDLHQVSYRGQKLYFSSSENKTQFLASPATYWPMLDGACAMTLLEDQQRVAGHLEFAALFRKHIWLFASQEALQEFLLNPAVMADEASEINTQLER
;
A
#
# COMPACT_ATOMS: atom_id res chain seq x y z
N MET A 1 42.76 -2.57 6.29
CA MET A 1 41.56 -2.25 7.08
C MET A 1 40.36 -2.87 6.38
N ARG A 2 39.86 -4.02 6.87
CA ARG A 2 38.61 -4.65 6.41
C ARG A 2 37.81 -4.99 7.67
N GLY A 3 36.61 -4.43 7.73
CA GLY A 3 35.71 -4.44 8.88
C GLY A 3 35.07 -5.79 9.13
N ILE A 4 34.91 -6.05 10.41
CA ILE A 4 34.40 -7.22 11.10
C ILE A 4 32.92 -7.47 10.75
N VAL A 5 32.61 -8.68 10.31
CA VAL A 5 31.23 -9.21 10.27
C VAL A 5 30.93 -9.81 11.63
N PHE A 6 29.94 -9.26 12.34
CA PHE A 6 29.37 -9.86 13.55
C PHE A 6 28.44 -11.01 13.15
N SER A 7 28.95 -12.23 13.20
CA SER A 7 28.12 -13.44 13.20
C SER A 7 27.54 -13.62 14.59
N ARG A 8 26.22 -13.43 14.73
CA ARG A 8 25.49 -13.71 15.97
C ARG A 8 25.50 -15.22 16.20
N GLN A 9 26.16 -15.62 17.29
CA GLN A 9 26.10 -16.97 17.85
C GLN A 9 24.64 -17.43 18.03
N CYS A 10 24.31 -18.58 17.45
CA CYS A 10 23.28 -19.45 18.02
C CYS A 10 23.91 -20.21 19.20
N CYS A 11 23.41 -19.96 20.40
CA CYS A 11 23.68 -20.78 21.57
C CYS A 11 23.06 -22.17 21.38
N CYS A 12 23.87 -23.22 21.47
CA CYS A 12 23.39 -24.56 21.75
C CYS A 12 24.38 -25.22 22.74
N PRO A 13 24.03 -25.38 24.03
CA PRO A 13 24.86 -26.08 24.98
C PRO A 13 24.37 -27.53 25.10
N ALA A 14 25.05 -28.49 24.46
CA ALA A 14 24.92 -29.91 24.80
C ALA A 14 26.02 -30.77 24.16
N CYS A 15 27.27 -30.59 24.58
CA CYS A 15 28.29 -31.63 24.41
C CYS A 15 28.14 -32.64 25.56
N LEU A 16 27.31 -33.66 25.36
CA LEU A 16 27.33 -34.86 26.21
C LEU A 16 28.44 -35.79 25.71
N HIS A 17 29.50 -35.90 26.51
CA HIS A 17 30.54 -36.91 26.37
C HIS A 17 29.95 -38.31 26.54
N VAL A 18 29.88 -39.10 25.46
CA VAL A 18 29.67 -40.54 25.55
C VAL A 18 31.04 -41.21 25.58
N VAL A 19 31.44 -41.65 26.79
CA VAL A 19 32.61 -42.49 27.00
C VAL A 19 32.22 -43.94 26.71
N SER A 20 32.80 -44.56 25.68
CA SER A 20 32.64 -46.00 25.45
C SER A 20 33.60 -46.78 26.36
N HIS A 21 33.07 -47.50 27.35
CA HIS A 21 33.78 -48.63 27.95
C HIS A 21 33.20 -49.93 27.41
N GLY A 22 34.06 -50.77 26.84
CA GLY A 22 33.69 -52.11 26.40
C GLY A 22 33.47 -53.03 27.60
N MET A 23 32.29 -53.65 27.67
CA MET A 23 32.07 -54.84 28.47
C MET A 23 31.22 -55.85 27.69
N SER A 24 31.58 -57.11 27.92
CA SER A 24 31.23 -58.30 27.18
C SER A 24 29.82 -58.83 27.48
N ALA A 25 29.29 -59.57 26.49
CA ALA A 25 28.35 -60.71 26.57
C ALA A 25 26.90 -60.51 27.07
N ASN A 26 25.98 -60.85 26.16
CA ASN A 26 24.66 -61.46 26.38
C ASN A 26 23.69 -60.79 27.37
N LEU A 27 22.83 -59.88 26.88
CA LEU A 27 21.43 -59.80 27.36
C LEU A 27 20.50 -58.98 26.43
N ASN A 28 19.39 -59.61 26.01
CA ASN A 28 18.11 -59.05 25.54
C ASN A 28 18.05 -58.10 24.31
N ARG A 29 17.87 -58.74 23.15
CA ARG A 29 17.46 -58.19 21.82
C ARG A 29 16.18 -57.32 21.80
N ARG A 30 15.48 -57.13 22.93
CA ARG A 30 14.28 -56.27 23.03
C ARG A 30 14.59 -54.83 23.45
N LEU A 31 15.77 -54.55 24.03
CA LEU A 31 16.12 -53.20 24.50
C LEU A 31 16.79 -52.34 23.42
N THR A 32 17.36 -52.97 22.39
CA THR A 32 18.06 -52.28 21.29
C THR A 32 17.11 -51.53 20.36
N ILE A 33 15.83 -51.91 20.30
CA ILE A 33 14.82 -51.25 19.45
C ILE A 33 14.37 -49.90 20.07
N PHE A 34 14.38 -49.76 21.39
CA PHE A 34 13.96 -48.52 22.06
C PHE A 34 15.03 -47.42 22.03
N VAL A 35 16.31 -47.79 22.04
CA VAL A 35 17.42 -46.81 22.04
C VAL A 35 17.65 -46.22 20.64
N LEU A 36 17.29 -46.92 19.55
CA LEU A 36 17.32 -46.37 18.19
C LEU A 36 16.12 -45.46 17.86
N ALA A 37 14.99 -45.59 18.56
CA ALA A 37 13.82 -44.74 18.35
C ALA A 37 13.97 -43.33 18.99
N ALA A 38 14.82 -43.18 20.00
CA ALA A 38 15.02 -41.90 20.70
C ALA A 38 16.02 -40.93 20.03
N ALA A 39 16.78 -41.39 19.03
CA ALA A 39 17.79 -40.59 18.33
C ALA A 39 17.28 -39.90 17.04
N MET A 40 15.99 -40.00 16.73
CA MET A 40 15.38 -39.46 15.50
C MET A 40 14.49 -38.23 15.74
N ILE A 41 14.70 -37.51 16.84
CA ILE A 41 14.11 -36.16 17.00
C ILE A 41 15.04 -35.20 16.26
N VAL A 42 14.93 -35.18 14.93
CA VAL A 42 15.45 -34.09 14.11
C VAL A 42 14.67 -32.85 14.51
N CYS A 43 15.35 -31.91 15.15
CA CYS A 43 14.84 -30.55 15.30
C CYS A 43 14.72 -29.96 13.89
N GLN A 44 13.56 -30.13 13.25
CA GLN A 44 13.21 -29.33 12.08
C GLN A 44 13.02 -27.90 12.56
N CYS A 45 14.12 -27.14 12.55
CA CYS A 45 14.05 -25.70 12.50
C CYS A 45 13.42 -25.35 11.16
N GLY A 46 12.11 -25.09 11.14
CA GLY A 46 11.41 -24.60 9.96
C GLY A 46 12.05 -23.29 9.55
N SER A 47 12.77 -23.28 8.43
CA SER A 47 13.16 -22.03 7.77
C SER A 47 11.87 -21.36 7.32
N ALA A 48 11.69 -20.08 7.66
CA ALA A 48 10.62 -19.27 7.10
C ALA A 48 10.71 -19.38 5.56
N ALA A 49 9.60 -19.75 4.91
CA ALA A 49 9.58 -19.88 3.46
C ALA A 49 9.81 -18.50 2.84
N GLU A 50 10.83 -18.36 2.00
CA GLU A 50 11.04 -17.15 1.20
C GLU A 50 10.16 -17.20 -0.05
N ILE A 51 9.68 -16.04 -0.50
CA ILE A 51 8.91 -15.95 -1.75
C ILE A 51 9.89 -16.00 -2.93
N LEU A 52 9.72 -17.00 -3.78
CA LEU A 52 10.50 -17.15 -5.00
C LEU A 52 9.93 -16.27 -6.11
N TRP A 53 10.31 -14.99 -6.10
CA TRP A 53 9.88 -14.02 -7.11
C TRP A 53 10.49 -14.31 -8.49
N SER A 54 9.63 -14.46 -9.49
CA SER A 54 10.02 -14.39 -10.91
C SER A 54 9.95 -12.94 -11.39
N THR A 55 10.79 -12.57 -12.36
CA THR A 55 10.61 -11.34 -13.15
C THR A 55 10.16 -11.63 -14.58
N ASN A 56 10.13 -12.91 -14.97
CA ASN A 56 9.64 -13.36 -16.27
C ASN A 56 8.19 -13.85 -16.13
N ILE A 57 7.25 -13.11 -16.71
CA ILE A 57 5.81 -13.39 -16.65
C ILE A 57 5.47 -14.64 -17.48
N GLU A 58 6.05 -14.80 -18.67
CA GLU A 58 5.74 -15.93 -19.55
C GLU A 58 6.15 -17.27 -18.93
N ASP A 59 7.38 -17.34 -18.40
CA ASP A 59 7.88 -18.51 -17.67
C ASP A 59 7.03 -18.80 -16.43
N ALA A 60 6.59 -17.77 -15.70
CA ALA A 60 5.71 -17.94 -14.56
C ALA A 60 4.33 -18.49 -14.93
N LEU A 61 3.73 -18.04 -16.04
CA LEU A 61 2.47 -18.59 -16.55
C LEU A 61 2.61 -20.05 -16.96
N GLN A 62 3.73 -20.42 -17.59
CA GLN A 62 4.01 -21.82 -17.94
C GLN A 62 4.15 -22.70 -16.70
N ARG A 63 4.89 -22.23 -15.67
CA ARG A 63 4.99 -22.93 -14.39
C ARG A 63 3.64 -23.07 -13.70
N ALA A 64 2.84 -22.02 -13.70
CA ALA A 64 1.51 -22.00 -13.11
C ALA A 64 0.56 -22.98 -13.82
N ALA A 65 0.63 -23.06 -15.15
CA ALA A 65 -0.11 -24.07 -15.91
C ALA A 65 0.32 -25.50 -15.55
N ALA A 66 1.62 -25.73 -15.33
CA ALA A 66 2.15 -27.04 -14.95
C ALA A 66 1.82 -27.44 -13.50
N SER A 67 1.83 -26.48 -12.56
CA SER A 67 1.55 -26.72 -11.14
C SER A 67 0.06 -26.63 -10.79
N GLY A 68 -0.78 -26.09 -11.68
CA GLY A 68 -2.19 -25.84 -11.42
C GLY A 68 -2.44 -24.71 -10.41
N GLN A 69 -1.42 -23.89 -10.14
CA GLN A 69 -1.52 -22.74 -9.23
C GLN A 69 -1.89 -21.46 -9.99
N PRO A 70 -2.58 -20.50 -9.35
CA PRO A 70 -2.72 -19.15 -9.90
C PRO A 70 -1.39 -18.39 -9.84
N VAL A 71 -1.26 -17.36 -10.67
CA VAL A 71 -0.12 -16.43 -10.69
C VAL A 71 -0.47 -15.18 -9.89
N LEU A 72 0.41 -14.81 -8.95
CA LEU A 72 0.36 -13.55 -8.22
C LEU A 72 1.35 -12.58 -8.85
N LEU A 73 0.85 -11.54 -9.51
CA LEU A 73 1.64 -10.45 -10.09
C LEU A 73 1.65 -9.27 -9.11
N GLU A 74 2.82 -8.95 -8.56
CA GLU A 74 3.05 -7.74 -7.78
C GLU A 74 3.64 -6.65 -8.69
N PHE A 75 2.90 -5.57 -8.89
CA PHE A 75 3.35 -4.37 -9.59
C PHE A 75 4.02 -3.42 -8.62
N THR A 76 5.24 -3.02 -8.94
CA THR A 76 6.16 -2.31 -8.04
C THR A 76 7.00 -1.28 -8.79
N ALA A 77 7.68 -0.40 -8.04
CA ALA A 77 8.69 0.50 -8.59
C ALA A 77 9.69 0.91 -7.50
N ASP A 78 10.92 1.24 -7.88
CA ASP A 78 11.98 1.60 -6.92
C ASP A 78 11.65 2.87 -6.12
N TRP A 79 11.01 3.85 -6.77
CA TRP A 79 10.62 5.13 -6.14
C TRP A 79 9.40 5.00 -5.23
N CYS A 80 8.69 3.88 -5.26
CA CYS A 80 7.44 3.69 -4.55
C CYS A 80 7.68 3.30 -3.07
N LYS A 81 7.50 4.26 -2.15
CA LYS A 81 7.66 4.04 -0.70
C LYS A 81 6.76 2.93 -0.16
N PHE A 82 5.50 2.87 -0.59
CA PHE A 82 4.55 1.83 -0.14
C PHE A 82 4.89 0.44 -0.65
N CYS A 83 5.54 0.34 -1.80
CA CYS A 83 6.08 -0.90 -2.32
C CYS A 83 7.21 -1.40 -1.42
N GLN A 84 8.14 -0.50 -1.06
CA GLN A 84 9.20 -0.81 -0.09
C GLN A 84 8.64 -1.15 1.30
N LYS A 85 7.56 -0.49 1.74
CA LYS A 85 6.86 -0.79 2.99
C LYS A 85 6.20 -2.17 2.94
N MET A 86 5.56 -2.52 1.82
CA MET A 86 4.94 -3.84 1.59
C MET A 86 5.99 -4.94 1.58
N GLU A 87 7.14 -4.71 0.94
CA GLU A 87 8.27 -5.64 0.97
C GLU A 87 8.73 -5.90 2.39
N LYS A 88 8.98 -4.83 3.17
CA LYS A 88 9.56 -4.94 4.52
C LYS A 88 8.60 -5.48 5.57
N ASN A 89 7.30 -5.21 5.46
CA ASN A 89 6.33 -5.48 6.53
C ASN A 89 5.36 -6.61 6.19
N THR A 90 5.14 -6.88 4.90
CA THR A 90 4.09 -7.80 4.45
C THR A 90 4.69 -9.04 3.82
N PHE A 91 5.58 -8.89 2.83
CA PHE A 91 6.16 -10.05 2.15
C PHE A 91 7.23 -10.79 2.97
N THR A 92 7.80 -10.16 4.00
CA THR A 92 8.68 -10.77 5.01
C THR A 92 7.93 -11.46 6.14
N ASN A 93 6.62 -11.27 6.26
CA ASN A 93 5.83 -11.94 7.29
C ASN A 93 5.70 -13.42 6.96
N THR A 94 6.07 -14.29 7.91
CA THR A 94 6.12 -15.74 7.70
C THR A 94 4.79 -16.33 7.20
N HIS A 95 3.65 -15.87 7.70
CA HIS A 95 2.36 -16.40 7.26
C HIS A 95 2.02 -16.00 5.82
N VAL A 96 2.38 -14.78 5.42
CA VAL A 96 2.21 -14.29 4.05
C VAL A 96 3.15 -15.02 3.12
N SER A 97 4.43 -15.11 3.47
CA SER A 97 5.45 -15.72 2.61
C SER A 97 5.20 -17.22 2.42
N GLU A 98 4.86 -17.95 3.48
CA GLU A 98 4.45 -19.35 3.39
C GLU A 98 3.19 -19.54 2.56
N ARG A 99 2.21 -18.64 2.69
CA ARG A 99 0.99 -18.68 1.88
C ARG A 99 1.30 -18.49 0.40
N ILE A 100 2.06 -17.45 0.07
CA ILE A 100 2.41 -17.15 -1.32
C ILE A 100 3.24 -18.29 -1.92
N SER A 101 4.31 -18.72 -1.23
CA SER A 101 5.21 -19.76 -1.75
C SER A 101 4.56 -21.12 -1.92
N ARG A 102 3.54 -21.45 -1.13
CA ARG A 102 2.85 -22.73 -1.23
C ARG A 102 1.75 -22.72 -2.30
N ASP A 103 1.02 -21.63 -2.43
CA ASP A 103 -0.27 -21.64 -3.14
C ASP A 103 -0.25 -20.84 -4.46
N PHE A 104 0.81 -20.07 -4.75
CA PHE A 104 0.90 -19.19 -5.91
C PHE A 104 2.25 -19.29 -6.63
N VAL A 105 2.24 -19.02 -7.94
CA VAL A 105 3.47 -18.65 -8.66
C VAL A 105 3.62 -17.13 -8.57
N ALA A 106 4.64 -16.67 -7.84
CA ALA A 106 4.84 -15.25 -7.56
C ALA A 106 5.71 -14.56 -8.63
N VAL A 107 5.28 -13.38 -9.07
CA VAL A 107 5.95 -12.57 -10.09
C VAL A 107 6.00 -11.13 -9.64
N ARG A 108 7.17 -10.52 -9.74
CA ARG A 108 7.41 -9.09 -9.51
C ARG A 108 7.52 -8.39 -10.86
N VAL A 109 6.73 -7.34 -11.03
CA VAL A 109 6.62 -6.55 -12.25
C VAL A 109 7.00 -5.12 -11.94
N ASP A 110 8.14 -4.69 -12.45
CA ASP A 110 8.53 -3.28 -12.43
C ASP A 110 7.61 -2.48 -13.39
N ALA A 111 6.86 -1.54 -12.84
CA ALA A 111 5.89 -0.74 -13.58
C ALA A 111 6.53 0.23 -14.58
N ASP A 112 7.73 0.75 -14.29
CA ASP A 112 8.46 1.65 -15.18
C ASP A 112 8.99 0.92 -16.41
N GLN A 113 9.35 -0.35 -16.25
CA GLN A 113 9.80 -1.22 -17.34
C GLN A 113 8.64 -1.83 -18.14
N ASN A 114 7.43 -1.87 -17.59
CA ASN A 114 6.27 -2.58 -18.17
C ASN A 114 5.04 -1.67 -18.36
N LYS A 115 5.23 -0.44 -18.87
CA LYS A 115 4.18 0.60 -18.97
C LYS A 115 2.96 0.18 -19.78
N ASP A 116 3.15 -0.53 -20.90
CA ASP A 116 2.04 -1.00 -21.73
C ASP A 116 1.20 -2.04 -20.98
N LEU A 117 1.85 -2.96 -20.28
CA LEU A 117 1.19 -3.97 -19.46
C LEU A 117 0.40 -3.34 -18.30
N VAL A 118 1.00 -2.36 -17.60
CA VAL A 118 0.34 -1.57 -16.54
C VAL A 118 -0.92 -0.91 -17.07
N LYS A 119 -0.86 -0.30 -18.27
CA LYS A 119 -1.99 0.34 -18.92
C LYS A 119 -3.07 -0.66 -19.34
N ASP A 120 -2.69 -1.74 -20.03
CA ASP A 120 -3.62 -2.74 -20.55
C ASP A 120 -4.36 -3.47 -19.44
N LEU A 121 -3.68 -3.72 -18.31
CA LEU A 121 -4.28 -4.31 -17.12
C LEU A 121 -4.98 -3.29 -16.22
N GLY A 122 -4.96 -2.00 -16.57
CA GLY A 122 -5.65 -0.94 -15.83
C GLY A 122 -5.10 -0.74 -14.41
N ILE A 123 -3.79 -0.90 -14.21
CA ILE A 123 -3.13 -0.65 -12.93
C ILE A 123 -2.99 0.86 -12.74
N LYS A 124 -3.70 1.40 -11.73
CA LYS A 124 -3.83 2.84 -11.50
C LYS A 124 -2.85 3.39 -10.46
N GLY A 125 -2.22 2.53 -9.67
CA GLY A 125 -1.32 2.93 -8.59
C GLY A 125 -0.54 1.74 -8.05
N LEU A 126 0.53 2.03 -7.29
CA LEU A 126 1.45 1.04 -6.75
C LEU A 126 1.51 1.12 -5.21
N PRO A 127 1.82 0.02 -4.51
CA PRO A 127 1.90 -1.34 -5.06
C PRO A 127 0.52 -1.84 -5.49
N ALA A 128 0.48 -2.79 -6.41
CA ALA A 128 -0.76 -3.48 -6.75
C ALA A 128 -0.50 -4.97 -6.92
N ILE A 129 -1.44 -5.81 -6.49
CA ILE A 129 -1.42 -7.24 -6.75
C ILE A 129 -2.56 -7.57 -7.71
N LEU A 130 -2.22 -8.28 -8.78
CA LEU A 130 -3.17 -8.91 -9.68
C LEU A 130 -3.00 -10.42 -9.57
N ILE A 131 -4.06 -11.14 -9.20
CA ILE A 131 -4.04 -12.60 -9.21
C ILE A 131 -4.76 -13.07 -10.45
N VAL A 132 -4.10 -13.89 -11.25
CA VAL A 132 -4.61 -14.39 -12.53
C VAL A 132 -4.49 -15.91 -12.61
N SER A 133 -5.34 -16.52 -13.40
CA SER A 133 -5.16 -17.91 -13.83
C SER A 133 -4.02 -18.03 -14.87
N PRO A 134 -3.53 -19.25 -15.16
CA PRO A 134 -2.51 -19.46 -16.18
C PRO A 134 -2.90 -18.99 -17.60
N ASP A 135 -4.20 -18.87 -17.89
CA ASP A 135 -4.74 -18.30 -19.13
C ASP A 135 -5.03 -16.78 -19.04
N LEU A 136 -4.40 -16.09 -18.07
CA LEU A 136 -4.47 -14.64 -17.85
C LEU A 136 -5.87 -14.09 -17.51
N LYS A 137 -6.80 -14.93 -17.07
CA LYS A 137 -8.07 -14.42 -16.54
C LYS A 137 -7.82 -13.85 -15.15
N VAL A 138 -8.28 -12.61 -14.95
CA VAL A 138 -8.18 -11.95 -13.65
C VAL A 138 -9.13 -12.63 -12.66
N ILE A 139 -8.56 -13.09 -11.55
CA ILE A 139 -9.27 -13.68 -10.43
C ILE A 139 -9.52 -12.62 -9.36
N GLU A 140 -8.48 -11.84 -9.02
CA GLU A 140 -8.56 -10.84 -7.94
C GLU A 140 -7.65 -9.62 -8.24
N ARG A 141 -8.10 -8.45 -7.79
CA ARG A 141 -7.40 -7.16 -7.90
C ARG A 141 -7.27 -6.54 -6.51
N ILE A 142 -6.04 -6.38 -6.06
CA ILE A 142 -5.73 -5.78 -4.76
C ILE A 142 -4.89 -4.53 -5.03
N SER A 143 -5.45 -3.36 -4.72
CA SER A 143 -4.78 -2.08 -4.97
C SER A 143 -4.18 -1.52 -3.68
N GLY A 144 -2.99 -0.92 -3.78
CA GLY A 144 -2.30 -0.26 -2.69
C GLY A 144 -1.64 -1.23 -1.71
N PHE A 145 -0.91 -0.66 -0.76
CA PHE A 145 -0.27 -1.38 0.33
C PHE A 145 -1.26 -2.23 1.11
N GLN A 146 -0.84 -3.44 1.47
CA GLN A 146 -1.60 -4.34 2.35
C GLN A 146 -0.73 -4.70 3.54
N THR A 147 -1.27 -4.73 4.75
CA THR A 147 -0.64 -5.40 5.88
C THR A 147 -0.78 -6.92 5.77
N PRO A 148 -0.03 -7.73 6.54
CA PRO A 148 -0.25 -9.17 6.60
C PRO A 148 -1.70 -9.56 6.90
N GLU A 149 -2.33 -8.90 7.88
CA GLU A 149 -3.68 -9.19 8.36
C GLU A 149 -4.74 -8.89 7.29
N ALA A 150 -4.48 -7.88 6.44
CA ALA A 150 -5.36 -7.52 5.33
C ALA A 150 -5.16 -8.42 4.10
N LEU A 151 -3.92 -8.87 3.85
CA LEU A 151 -3.58 -9.65 2.65
C LEU A 151 -3.98 -11.12 2.77
N ILE A 152 -3.71 -11.76 3.92
CA ILE A 152 -4.00 -13.19 4.14
C ILE A 152 -5.44 -13.58 3.80
N PRO A 153 -6.50 -12.91 4.32
CA PRO A 153 -7.87 -13.32 4.01
C PRO A 153 -8.22 -13.21 2.51
N LYS A 154 -7.56 -12.32 1.77
CA LYS A 154 -7.74 -12.19 0.32
C LYS A 154 -7.08 -13.35 -0.42
N LEU A 155 -5.86 -13.75 0.00
CA LEU A 155 -5.20 -14.94 -0.52
C LEU A 155 -6.01 -16.21 -0.19
N ASP A 156 -6.61 -16.27 1.00
CA ASP A 156 -7.51 -17.35 1.42
C ASP A 156 -8.71 -17.46 0.51
N ALA A 157 -9.43 -16.36 0.30
CA ALA A 157 -10.60 -16.31 -0.57
C ALA A 157 -10.26 -16.80 -1.99
N VAL A 158 -9.13 -16.38 -2.55
CA VAL A 158 -8.69 -16.83 -3.88
C VAL A 158 -8.44 -18.32 -3.90
N THR A 159 -7.64 -18.86 -2.99
CA THR A 159 -7.34 -20.31 -2.99
C THR A 159 -8.56 -21.17 -2.70
N ALA A 160 -9.52 -20.70 -1.90
CA ALA A 160 -10.77 -21.40 -1.63
C ALA A 160 -11.69 -21.41 -2.87
N ALA A 161 -11.70 -20.31 -3.63
CA ALA A 161 -12.49 -20.16 -4.85
C ALA A 161 -11.80 -20.75 -6.10
N TYR A 162 -10.49 -21.02 -6.03
CA TYR A 162 -9.67 -21.58 -7.10
C TYR A 162 -9.33 -23.06 -6.81
N PRO A 163 -10.30 -23.98 -6.93
CA PRO A 163 -10.03 -25.40 -6.78
C PRO A 163 -9.08 -25.83 -7.90
N THR A 164 -8.03 -26.57 -7.51
CA THR A 164 -6.93 -27.05 -8.36
C THR A 164 -7.45 -27.68 -9.65
N GLN A 165 -7.62 -26.89 -10.69
CA GLN A 165 -7.78 -27.38 -12.04
C GLN A 165 -6.39 -27.70 -12.57
N ALA A 166 -5.85 -28.83 -12.12
CA ALA A 166 -4.91 -29.58 -12.93
C ALA A 166 -5.68 -30.12 -14.14
N THR A 167 -5.84 -29.28 -15.17
CA THR A 167 -6.35 -29.73 -16.47
C THR A 167 -5.13 -29.98 -17.36
N PRO A 168 -4.90 -31.22 -17.85
CA PRO A 168 -3.82 -31.48 -18.78
C PRO A 168 -4.04 -30.69 -20.07
N ALA A 169 -2.98 -30.07 -20.55
CA ALA A 169 -2.92 -29.44 -21.86
C ALA A 169 -3.48 -30.38 -22.94
N THR A 170 -4.59 -29.99 -23.57
CA THR A 170 -5.10 -30.64 -24.78
C THR A 170 -5.14 -29.61 -25.89
N SER A 171 -4.13 -29.72 -26.75
CA SER A 171 -4.02 -29.30 -28.15
C SER A 171 -4.89 -28.15 -28.67
N VAL A 172 -4.19 -27.10 -29.08
CA VAL A 172 -4.53 -26.18 -30.17
C VAL A 172 -5.31 -26.88 -31.28
N THR A 173 -6.49 -26.35 -31.63
CA THR A 173 -7.06 -26.50 -32.97
C THR A 173 -7.64 -25.17 -33.40
N SER A 174 -7.07 -24.66 -34.49
CA SER A 174 -7.48 -23.49 -35.25
C SER A 174 -8.92 -23.64 -35.73
N GLY A 175 -9.77 -22.62 -35.52
CA GLY A 175 -11.15 -22.65 -35.96
C GLY A 175 -11.88 -21.32 -35.78
N ASN A 176 -11.76 -20.46 -36.80
CA ASN A 176 -12.65 -19.36 -37.24
C ASN A 176 -13.55 -18.61 -36.24
N LEU A 177 -13.36 -17.30 -36.25
CA LEU A 177 -14.27 -16.25 -35.80
C LEU A 177 -15.66 -16.32 -36.47
N PRO A 178 -16.74 -16.06 -35.73
CA PRO A 178 -17.90 -15.36 -36.28
C PRO A 178 -18.14 -14.03 -35.58
N GLN A 179 -18.33 -12.99 -36.38
CA GLN A 179 -18.86 -11.69 -35.94
C GLN A 179 -20.33 -11.78 -35.49
N ARG A 180 -20.69 -10.93 -34.52
CA ARG A 180 -21.67 -9.81 -34.64
C ARG A 180 -22.78 -9.77 -33.56
N ARG A 181 -23.08 -8.52 -33.18
CA ARG A 181 -24.29 -7.91 -32.59
C ARG A 181 -24.24 -7.78 -31.06
N SER A 182 -23.97 -6.59 -30.51
CA SER A 182 -24.77 -5.33 -30.44
C SER A 182 -25.97 -5.39 -29.48
N ASN A 183 -25.84 -4.58 -28.43
CA ASN A 183 -26.85 -3.92 -27.57
C ASN A 183 -27.66 -4.74 -26.54
N ARG A 184 -27.37 -4.45 -25.26
CA ARG A 184 -28.27 -3.81 -24.27
C ARG A 184 -27.45 -3.59 -22.99
N GLU A 185 -26.98 -2.38 -22.69
CA GLU A 185 -27.67 -1.29 -21.97
C GLU A 185 -28.35 -1.69 -20.65
N SER A 186 -28.01 -0.90 -19.62
CA SER A 186 -28.62 -0.71 -18.30
C SER A 186 -28.16 -1.73 -17.22
N GLN A 187 -27.57 -1.38 -16.07
CA GLN A 187 -27.53 -0.10 -15.35
C GLN A 187 -26.20 0.05 -14.59
N GLN A 188 -25.67 1.27 -14.61
CA GLN A 188 -24.41 1.70 -14.02
C GLN A 188 -24.72 2.65 -12.87
N GLU A 189 -24.35 2.28 -11.66
CA GLU A 189 -24.33 3.15 -10.48
C GLU A 189 -22.89 3.68 -10.38
N ALA A 190 -22.69 4.90 -10.88
CA ALA A 190 -21.40 5.56 -10.91
C ALA A 190 -21.14 6.29 -9.58
N VAL A 191 -20.03 5.91 -8.94
CA VAL A 191 -19.41 6.58 -7.81
C VAL A 191 -18.77 7.87 -8.32
N GLU A 192 -19.28 9.02 -7.88
CA GLU A 192 -18.66 10.34 -8.09
C GLU A 192 -17.36 10.44 -7.28
N SER A 193 -16.25 10.18 -7.95
CA SER A 193 -14.93 10.64 -7.53
C SER A 193 -14.13 11.02 -8.78
N GLU A 194 -14.63 12.00 -9.54
CA GLU A 194 -13.84 12.64 -10.58
C GLU A 194 -12.99 13.76 -9.96
N SER A 195 -11.70 13.45 -9.90
CA SER A 195 -10.58 14.37 -9.77
C SER A 195 -10.69 15.50 -10.81
N PHE A 196 -11.12 16.70 -10.38
CA PHE A 196 -11.26 17.85 -11.27
C PHE A 196 -10.06 18.81 -11.26
N PHE A 197 -9.12 18.66 -10.32
CA PHE A 197 -7.96 19.57 -10.21
C PHE A 197 -6.93 19.45 -11.34
N GLN A 198 -7.09 18.52 -12.29
CA GLN A 198 -6.22 18.46 -13.47
C GLN A 198 -6.45 19.59 -14.49
N THR A 199 -7.54 20.38 -14.38
CA THR A 199 -7.81 21.46 -15.35
C THR A 199 -7.01 22.74 -15.09
N ILE A 200 -6.46 22.95 -13.89
CA ILE A 200 -5.72 24.19 -13.57
C ILE A 200 -4.25 24.15 -14.04
N SER A 201 -3.68 22.97 -14.32
CA SER A 201 -2.27 22.85 -14.73
C SER A 201 -2.00 23.14 -16.22
N ARG A 202 -2.99 23.59 -17.01
CA ARG A 202 -2.84 23.78 -18.47
C ARG A 202 -3.01 25.23 -18.95
N GLU A 203 -3.28 26.18 -18.06
CA GLU A 203 -3.41 27.61 -18.43
C GLU A 203 -2.37 28.53 -17.76
N GLN A 204 -1.29 27.99 -17.19
CA GLN A 204 -0.21 28.79 -16.59
C GLN A 204 1.16 28.67 -17.27
N GLU A 205 1.21 28.21 -18.53
CA GLU A 205 2.36 28.45 -19.40
C GLU A 205 2.09 29.66 -20.29
N LEU A 206 2.50 30.85 -19.82
CA LEU A 206 3.02 31.99 -20.59
C LEU A 206 3.04 33.24 -19.70
N GLN A 207 4.06 33.40 -18.87
CA GLN A 207 4.86 34.63 -18.78
C GLN A 207 6.06 34.44 -17.84
N ASP A 208 7.22 34.77 -18.40
CA ASP A 208 8.56 34.47 -17.94
C ASP A 208 8.99 35.23 -16.67
N ALA A 209 9.79 34.57 -15.80
CA ALA A 209 11.17 34.95 -15.44
C ALA A 209 11.63 34.38 -14.07
N GLU A 210 12.64 33.51 -14.12
CA GLU A 210 13.54 33.03 -13.05
C GLU A 210 14.39 34.16 -12.39
N PRO A 211 15.26 33.90 -11.38
CA PRO A 211 15.19 32.95 -10.25
C PRO A 211 15.67 33.55 -8.91
N ALA A 212 15.37 32.92 -7.77
CA ALA A 212 16.24 32.97 -6.59
C ALA A 212 16.11 31.74 -5.70
N LYS A 213 17.28 31.19 -5.34
CA LYS A 213 17.54 30.04 -4.48
C LYS A 213 17.22 30.32 -3.00
N SER A 214 16.76 29.31 -2.26
CA SER A 214 17.24 28.94 -0.91
C SER A 214 16.52 27.65 -0.48
N GLU A 215 17.19 26.50 -0.49
CA GLU A 215 17.86 25.87 0.66
C GLU A 215 16.92 25.39 1.79
N PHE A 216 16.96 24.08 1.98
CA PHE A 216 16.38 23.28 3.06
C PHE A 216 16.67 23.89 4.45
N GLY A 217 15.64 23.95 5.31
CA GLY A 217 15.78 24.24 6.73
C GLY A 217 14.69 23.54 7.54
N VAL A 218 15.10 22.64 8.43
CA VAL A 218 14.24 21.96 9.41
C VAL A 218 14.00 22.86 10.63
N SER A 219 12.83 22.67 11.27
CA SER A 219 12.39 22.99 12.64
C SER A 219 11.44 24.20 12.88
N GLN A 220 10.32 23.89 13.57
CA GLN A 220 9.13 24.70 14.00
C GLN A 220 9.45 25.90 14.95
N PRO A 221 8.51 26.81 15.36
CA PRO A 221 7.02 26.87 15.19
C PRO A 221 6.47 28.19 14.57
N ALA A 222 5.16 28.20 14.28
CA ALA A 222 4.38 29.27 13.64
C ALA A 222 4.37 30.63 14.39
N GLU A 223 4.20 31.75 13.66
CA GLU A 223 3.21 32.84 13.90
C GLU A 223 3.51 34.08 13.03
N SER A 224 2.61 34.39 12.09
CA SER A 224 2.21 35.76 11.65
C SER A 224 1.44 35.75 10.32
N GLY A 225 1.51 34.65 9.56
CA GLY A 225 0.73 34.45 8.34
C GLY A 225 -0.71 33.97 8.61
N PRO A 226 -1.63 34.17 7.65
CA PRO A 226 -2.95 33.57 7.72
C PRO A 226 -2.85 32.03 7.65
N ALA A 227 -3.76 31.35 8.33
CA ALA A 227 -3.89 29.90 8.29
C ALA A 227 -4.27 29.42 6.88
N PHE A 228 -3.86 28.20 6.56
CA PHE A 228 -4.18 27.52 5.29
C PHE A 228 -3.84 28.37 4.06
N ASP A 229 -2.66 28.99 4.10
CA ASP A 229 -2.10 29.83 3.04
C ASP A 229 -2.99 31.05 2.68
N GLY A 230 -3.91 31.42 3.58
CA GLY A 230 -4.85 32.52 3.38
C GLY A 230 -6.05 32.20 2.49
N PHE A 231 -6.23 30.94 2.08
CA PHE A 231 -7.39 30.53 1.30
C PHE A 231 -8.63 30.36 2.19
N CYS A 232 -9.79 30.65 1.59
CA CYS A 232 -11.07 30.53 2.26
C CYS A 232 -11.53 29.07 2.35
N VAL A 233 -11.49 28.49 3.56
CA VAL A 233 -11.94 27.10 3.84
C VAL A 233 -13.40 26.85 3.46
N VAL A 234 -14.26 27.87 3.51
CA VAL A 234 -15.67 27.77 3.12
C VAL A 234 -15.79 27.63 1.60
N SER A 235 -15.05 28.46 0.85
CA SER A 235 -14.96 28.36 -0.61
C SER A 235 -14.42 27.00 -1.07
N ALA A 236 -13.42 26.48 -0.35
CA ALA A 236 -12.86 25.17 -0.63
C ALA A 236 -13.86 24.04 -0.39
N MET A 237 -14.75 24.17 0.60
CA MET A 237 -15.72 23.13 0.94
C MET A 237 -16.99 23.16 0.09
N ASN A 238 -17.61 24.33 -0.04
CA ASN A 238 -18.94 24.46 -0.64
C ASN A 238 -18.85 24.54 -2.17
N GLU A 239 -17.99 25.42 -2.67
CA GLU A 239 -17.82 25.67 -4.11
C GLU A 239 -16.70 24.82 -4.73
N ARG A 240 -15.87 24.16 -3.91
CA ARG A 240 -14.66 23.43 -4.35
C ARG A 240 -13.67 24.34 -5.09
N GLN A 241 -13.57 25.59 -4.64
CA GLN A 241 -12.72 26.62 -5.23
C GLN A 241 -11.72 27.15 -4.21
N LEU A 242 -10.46 27.28 -4.64
CA LEU A 242 -9.44 27.97 -3.88
C LEU A 242 -9.54 29.47 -4.15
N VAL A 243 -10.22 30.17 -3.25
CA VAL A 243 -10.37 31.62 -3.31
C VAL A 243 -9.59 32.22 -2.15
N THR A 244 -8.66 33.12 -2.46
CA THR A 244 -7.90 33.86 -1.43
C THR A 244 -8.85 34.71 -0.60
N GLY A 245 -8.75 34.58 0.72
CA GLY A 245 -9.49 35.41 1.65
C GLY A 245 -8.85 36.79 1.84
N THR A 246 -9.59 37.69 2.48
CA THR A 246 -9.12 39.05 2.75
C THR A 246 -9.01 39.31 4.26
N ASP A 247 -8.14 40.24 4.65
CA ASP A 247 -8.01 40.73 6.03
C ASP A 247 -9.27 41.48 6.51
N LEU A 248 -10.05 42.06 5.58
CA LEU A 248 -11.38 42.62 5.82
C LEU A 248 -12.37 41.57 6.37
N HIS A 249 -12.20 40.32 5.99
CA HIS A 249 -13.06 39.21 6.37
C HIS A 249 -12.23 38.13 7.06
N GLN A 250 -11.76 38.42 8.28
CA GLN A 250 -10.97 37.49 9.08
C GLN A 250 -11.64 37.08 10.39
N VAL A 251 -11.24 35.92 10.93
CA VAL A 251 -11.58 35.41 12.27
C VAL A 251 -10.36 34.74 12.89
N SER A 252 -10.17 34.88 14.21
CA SER A 252 -9.26 34.02 14.97
C SER A 252 -10.05 32.83 15.54
N TYR A 253 -9.62 31.61 15.23
CA TYR A 253 -10.25 30.37 15.68
C TYR A 253 -9.17 29.31 15.92
N ARG A 254 -9.22 28.62 17.08
CA ARG A 254 -8.19 27.66 17.53
C ARG A 254 -6.76 28.23 17.50
N GLY A 255 -6.62 29.53 17.84
CA GLY A 255 -5.33 30.23 17.82
C GLY A 255 -4.82 30.58 16.41
N GLN A 256 -5.57 30.24 15.37
CA GLN A 256 -5.21 30.47 13.97
C GLN A 256 -6.06 31.58 13.35
N LYS A 257 -5.46 32.40 12.48
CA LYS A 257 -6.14 33.50 11.79
C LYS A 257 -6.63 33.04 10.41
N LEU A 258 -7.93 32.89 10.22
CA LEU A 258 -8.54 32.50 8.94
C LEU A 258 -9.02 33.72 8.19
N TYR A 259 -8.83 33.70 6.87
CA TYR A 259 -9.36 34.71 5.95
C TYR A 259 -10.49 34.12 5.10
N PHE A 260 -11.48 34.95 4.79
CA PHE A 260 -12.65 34.57 4.00
C PHE A 260 -12.75 35.45 2.76
N SER A 261 -13.26 34.87 1.68
CA SER A 261 -13.45 35.57 0.39
C SER A 261 -14.60 36.59 0.44
N SER A 262 -15.52 36.44 1.40
CA SER A 262 -16.66 37.34 1.61
C SER A 262 -17.12 37.37 3.07
N SER A 263 -17.90 38.38 3.46
CA SER A 263 -18.57 38.43 4.77
C SER A 263 -19.58 37.29 4.95
N GLU A 264 -20.17 36.80 3.86
CA GLU A 264 -21.10 35.67 3.86
C GLU A 264 -20.36 34.37 4.24
N ASN A 265 -19.23 34.09 3.61
CA ASN A 265 -18.41 32.92 3.92
C ASN A 265 -17.92 32.94 5.37
N LYS A 266 -17.52 34.12 5.87
CA LYS A 266 -17.20 34.30 7.29
C LYS A 266 -18.39 33.96 8.20
N THR A 267 -19.60 34.40 7.84
CA THR A 267 -20.82 34.13 8.61
C THR A 267 -21.17 32.64 8.63
N GLN A 268 -21.03 31.96 7.49
CA GLN A 268 -21.22 30.51 7.38
C GLN A 268 -20.23 29.74 8.25
N PHE A 269 -18.96 30.13 8.24
CA PHE A 269 -17.94 29.54 9.12
C PHE A 269 -18.31 29.71 10.59
N LEU A 270 -18.65 30.93 11.03
CA LEU A 270 -19.00 31.22 12.42
C LEU A 270 -20.25 30.45 12.88
N ALA A 271 -21.19 30.19 11.98
CA ALA A 271 -22.39 29.41 12.28
C ALA A 271 -22.09 27.91 12.48
N SER A 272 -21.09 27.35 11.80
CA SER A 272 -20.74 25.92 11.92
C SER A 272 -19.23 25.66 11.69
N PRO A 273 -18.35 26.08 12.62
CA PRO A 273 -16.90 26.02 12.40
C PRO A 273 -16.38 24.60 12.17
N ALA A 274 -16.93 23.62 12.88
CA ALA A 274 -16.52 22.21 12.80
C ALA A 274 -16.77 21.59 11.42
N THR A 275 -17.73 22.11 10.65
CA THR A 275 -17.99 21.65 9.28
C THR A 275 -16.85 22.01 8.34
N TYR A 276 -16.33 23.24 8.46
CA TYR A 276 -15.32 23.79 7.56
C TYR A 276 -13.89 23.64 8.06
N TRP A 277 -13.72 23.22 9.32
CA TRP A 277 -12.40 23.00 9.89
C TRP A 277 -11.77 21.73 9.30
N PRO A 278 -10.56 21.80 8.74
CA PRO A 278 -9.91 20.62 8.20
C PRO A 278 -9.67 19.54 9.26
N MET A 279 -9.72 18.28 8.82
CA MET A 279 -9.35 17.13 9.64
C MET A 279 -7.92 17.25 10.13
N LEU A 280 -7.64 16.61 11.27
CA LEU A 280 -6.31 16.59 11.89
C LEU A 280 -5.77 18.00 12.19
N ASP A 281 -6.65 18.98 12.41
CA ASP A 281 -6.31 20.40 12.55
C ASP A 281 -5.52 20.99 11.37
N GLY A 282 -5.74 20.42 10.18
CA GLY A 282 -5.02 20.79 8.97
C GLY A 282 -3.61 20.22 8.87
N ALA A 283 -3.25 19.25 9.71
CA ALA A 283 -2.05 18.47 9.49
C ALA A 283 -2.24 17.56 8.25
N CYS A 284 -1.13 17.32 7.55
CA CYS A 284 -1.06 16.38 6.46
C CYS A 284 -1.35 14.96 6.97
N ALA A 285 -2.40 14.33 6.42
CA ALA A 285 -2.77 12.98 6.84
C ALA A 285 -1.69 11.94 6.50
N MET A 286 -1.02 12.09 5.35
CA MET A 286 0.02 11.14 4.95
C MET A 286 1.26 11.21 5.83
N THR A 287 1.78 12.40 6.16
CA THR A 287 2.95 12.47 7.06
C THR A 287 2.62 11.97 8.46
N LEU A 288 1.36 12.11 8.89
CA LEU A 288 0.90 11.55 10.16
C LEU A 288 0.88 10.02 10.10
N LEU A 289 0.43 9.43 9.00
CA LEU A 289 0.40 7.98 8.77
C LEU A 289 1.80 7.38 8.62
N GLU A 290 2.68 8.04 7.89
CA GLU A 290 4.01 7.53 7.54
C GLU A 290 5.00 7.71 8.70
N ASP A 291 5.10 8.94 9.19
CA ASP A 291 6.18 9.36 10.07
C ASP A 291 5.71 9.66 11.51
N GLN A 292 4.40 9.57 11.76
CA GLN A 292 3.76 10.03 13.02
C GLN A 292 4.08 11.50 13.32
N GLN A 293 4.33 12.28 12.26
CA GLN A 293 4.66 13.70 12.37
C GLN A 293 3.50 14.57 11.92
N ARG A 294 3.20 15.58 12.75
CA ARG A 294 2.27 16.65 12.39
C ARG A 294 2.99 17.71 11.57
N VAL A 295 2.98 17.51 10.27
CA VAL A 295 3.38 18.51 9.27
C VAL A 295 2.13 19.24 8.80
N ALA A 296 2.19 20.56 8.63
CA ALA A 296 1.06 21.33 8.10
C ALA A 296 0.75 20.90 6.66
N GLY A 297 -0.53 20.75 6.33
CA GLY A 297 -0.99 20.58 4.96
C GLY A 297 -1.46 21.90 4.35
N HIS A 298 -1.58 21.91 3.02
CA HIS A 298 -1.94 23.08 2.24
C HIS A 298 -3.31 22.88 1.58
N LEU A 299 -4.10 23.96 1.46
CA LEU A 299 -5.40 23.88 0.78
C LEU A 299 -5.27 23.60 -0.72
N GLU A 300 -4.12 23.94 -1.31
CA GLU A 300 -3.77 23.57 -2.69
C GLU A 300 -3.68 22.06 -2.89
N PHE A 301 -3.31 21.32 -1.84
CA PHE A 301 -3.27 19.86 -1.84
C PHE A 301 -4.33 19.36 -0.86
N ALA A 302 -5.60 19.56 -1.21
CA ALA A 302 -6.73 19.14 -0.39
C ALA A 302 -7.63 18.11 -1.09
N ALA A 303 -8.22 17.22 -0.30
CA ALA A 303 -9.29 16.33 -0.73
C ALA A 303 -10.55 16.53 0.11
N LEU A 304 -11.72 16.49 -0.52
CA LEU A 304 -12.99 16.39 0.19
C LEU A 304 -13.38 14.92 0.31
N PHE A 305 -13.38 14.39 1.52
CA PHE A 305 -13.77 13.00 1.78
C PHE A 305 -14.68 12.92 3.01
N ARG A 306 -15.80 12.20 2.88
CA ARG A 306 -16.84 12.07 3.91
C ARG A 306 -17.29 13.42 4.51
N LYS A 307 -17.46 14.43 3.64
CA LYS A 307 -17.83 15.83 4.02
C LYS A 307 -16.81 16.52 4.94
N HIS A 308 -15.55 16.14 4.85
CA HIS A 308 -14.46 16.80 5.56
C HIS A 308 -13.34 17.18 4.59
N ILE A 309 -12.65 18.28 4.91
CA ILE A 309 -11.42 18.69 4.22
C ILE A 309 -10.25 17.90 4.81
N TRP A 310 -9.51 17.22 3.96
CA TRP A 310 -8.24 16.58 4.26
C TRP A 310 -7.14 17.37 3.56
N LEU A 311 -6.09 17.75 4.29
CA LEU A 311 -4.96 18.49 3.74
C LEU A 311 -3.74 17.60 3.59
N PHE A 312 -2.86 17.97 2.65
CA PHE A 312 -1.63 17.26 2.37
C PHE A 312 -0.47 18.24 2.24
N ALA A 313 0.74 17.80 2.61
CA ALA A 313 1.95 18.61 2.55
C ALA A 313 2.48 18.76 1.11
N SER A 314 2.07 17.88 0.19
CA SER A 314 2.46 17.91 -1.21
C SER A 314 1.41 17.26 -2.11
N GLN A 315 1.53 17.48 -3.42
CA GLN A 315 0.69 16.83 -4.43
C GLN A 315 0.83 15.30 -4.39
N GLU A 316 2.03 14.77 -4.13
CA GLU A 316 2.28 13.33 -4.03
C GLU A 316 1.51 12.73 -2.86
N ALA A 317 1.56 13.35 -1.68
CA ALA A 317 0.81 12.92 -0.51
C ALA A 317 -0.71 12.94 -0.77
N LEU A 318 -1.22 13.93 -1.50
CA LEU A 318 -2.63 13.95 -1.94
C LEU A 318 -2.94 12.77 -2.87
N GLN A 319 -2.15 12.55 -3.91
CA GLN A 319 -2.39 11.45 -4.85
C GLN A 319 -2.38 10.09 -4.15
N GLU A 320 -1.47 9.93 -3.21
CA GLU A 320 -1.36 8.74 -2.39
C GLU A 320 -2.62 8.52 -1.54
N PHE A 321 -3.11 9.56 -0.86
CA PHE A 321 -4.37 9.50 -0.12
C PHE A 321 -5.55 9.06 -0.99
N LEU A 322 -5.60 9.54 -2.23
CA LEU A 322 -6.68 9.24 -3.17
C LEU A 322 -6.66 7.79 -3.67
N LEU A 323 -5.58 7.03 -3.47
CA LEU A 323 -5.53 5.60 -3.82
C LEU A 323 -6.47 4.77 -2.93
N ASN A 324 -6.58 5.10 -1.64
CA ASN A 324 -7.49 4.43 -0.70
C ASN A 324 -7.96 5.37 0.42
N PRO A 325 -8.82 6.35 0.11
CA PRO A 325 -9.16 7.43 1.03
C PRO A 325 -9.92 6.95 2.26
N ALA A 326 -10.67 5.84 2.17
CA ALA A 326 -11.39 5.27 3.30
C ALA A 326 -10.43 4.74 4.37
N VAL A 327 -9.49 3.86 3.99
CA VAL A 327 -8.52 3.28 4.91
C VAL A 327 -7.60 4.34 5.46
N MET A 328 -7.07 5.22 4.60
CA MET A 328 -6.14 6.26 5.00
C MET A 328 -6.79 7.28 5.95
N ALA A 329 -8.04 7.67 5.71
CA ALA A 329 -8.76 8.55 6.62
C ALA A 329 -9.02 7.90 7.99
N ASP A 330 -9.43 6.63 8.01
CA ASP A 330 -9.73 5.91 9.24
C ASP A 330 -8.45 5.71 10.08
N GLU A 331 -7.35 5.26 9.47
CA GLU A 331 -6.05 5.08 10.13
C GLU A 331 -5.44 6.41 10.62
N ALA A 332 -5.49 7.47 9.81
CA ALA A 332 -4.91 8.76 10.19
C ALA A 332 -5.64 9.36 11.40
N SER A 333 -6.96 9.18 11.46
CA SER A 333 -7.78 9.62 12.60
C SER A 333 -7.46 8.84 13.87
N GLU A 334 -7.24 7.53 13.75
CA GLU A 334 -6.82 6.69 14.87
C GLU A 334 -5.47 7.12 15.43
N ILE A 335 -4.45 7.28 14.58
CA ILE A 335 -3.11 7.74 14.99
C ILE A 335 -3.19 9.11 15.65
N ASN A 336 -3.95 10.05 15.10
CA ASN A 336 -4.11 11.38 15.71
C ASN A 336 -4.68 11.29 17.13
N THR A 337 -5.69 10.44 17.33
CA THR A 337 -6.31 10.23 18.65
C THR A 337 -5.36 9.57 19.65
N GLN A 338 -4.35 8.82 19.18
CA GLN A 338 -3.31 8.25 20.03
C GLN A 338 -2.26 9.30 20.43
N LEU A 339 -1.88 10.19 19.51
CA LEU A 339 -0.89 11.24 19.76
C LEU A 339 -1.40 12.38 20.67
N GLU A 340 -2.71 12.58 20.72
CA GLU A 340 -3.35 13.59 21.59
C GLU A 340 -3.58 13.12 23.05
N ARG A 341 -3.32 11.84 23.36
CA ARG A 341 -3.47 11.24 24.70
C ARG A 341 -2.17 11.25 25.50
#